data_AF-A0A1W5ZRK6-F1
#
_entry.id   AF-A0A1W5ZRK6-F1
#
_cell.length_a   1.000
_cell.length_b   1.000
_cell.length_c   1.000
_cell.angle_alpha   90.00
_cell.angle_beta   90.00
_cell.angle_gamma   90.00
#
_symmetry.space_group_name_H-M   'P 1'
#
loop_
_entity.id
_entity.type
_entity.pdbx_description
1 polymer ?
#
loop_
_entity_poly.entity_id
_entity_poly.type
_entity_poly.pdbx_seq_one_letter_code
_entity_poly.pdbx_strand_id
1 'polypeptide(L)' 'MKEYSVVPNKDVTGWFVKIEDVSPTDLYDERNTAIEKAEEIAKENKPSKLLILDQNHEIEEERNF' A
#
# COMPACT_ATOMS: atom_id res chain seq x y z
N MET A 1 9.53 9.93 8.20
CA MET A 1 9.57 8.53 7.73
C MET A 1 8.39 8.40 6.80
N LYS A 2 8.59 8.04 5.53
CA LYS A 2 7.46 8.01 4.59
C LYS A 2 6.57 6.83 4.90
N GLU A 3 5.25 7.04 4.95
CA GLU A 3 4.27 5.99 5.11
C GLU A 3 3.61 5.65 3.78
N TYR A 4 3.53 4.37 3.49
CA TYR A 4 2.89 3.77 2.32
C TYR A 4 1.77 2.87 2.81
N SER A 5 0.66 2.83 2.08
CA SER A 5 -0.46 1.96 2.41
C SER A 5 -1.03 1.26 1.18
N VAL A 6 -1.32 -0.03 1.32
CA VAL A 6 -2.04 -0.83 0.32
C VAL A 6 -3.46 -1.01 0.81
N VAL A 7 -4.43 -0.45 0.08
CA VAL A 7 -5.84 -0.45 0.49
C VAL A 7 -6.74 -0.94 -0.64
N PRO A 8 -7.82 -1.67 -0.35
CA PRO A 8 -8.78 -2.04 -1.38
C PRO A 8 -9.52 -0.80 -1.92
N ASN A 9 -10.02 -0.87 -3.15
CA ASN A 9 -11.01 0.08 -3.65
C ASN A 9 -12.39 -0.19 -3.01
N LYS A 10 -13.35 0.72 -3.25
CA LYS A 10 -14.69 0.65 -2.63
C LYS A 10 -15.42 -0.67 -2.93
N ASP A 11 -15.17 -1.24 -4.10
CA ASP A 11 -15.85 -2.46 -4.57
C ASP A 11 -15.02 -3.74 -4.32
N VAL A 12 -13.86 -3.64 -3.66
CA VAL A 12 -12.91 -4.74 -3.41
C VAL A 12 -12.54 -5.52 -4.68
N THR A 13 -12.47 -4.81 -5.80
CA THR A 13 -12.08 -5.32 -7.13
C THR A 13 -10.66 -4.93 -7.51
N GLY A 14 -10.01 -4.06 -6.73
CA GLY A 14 -8.63 -3.67 -6.94
C GLY A 14 -8.03 -3.02 -5.70
N TRP A 15 -6.74 -2.75 -5.77
CA TRP A 15 -5.90 -2.35 -4.64
C TRP A 15 -5.09 -1.11 -5.01
N PHE A 16 -5.25 -0.06 -4.21
CA PHE A 16 -4.52 1.18 -4.35
C PHE A 16 -3.23 1.13 -3.54
N VAL A 17 -2.16 1.66 -4.13
CA VAL A 17 -0.96 2.04 -3.39
C VAL A 17 -1.06 3.54 -3.08
N LYS A 18 -1.15 3.86 -1.78
CA LYS A 18 -1.20 5.21 -1.24
C LYS A 18 0.15 5.59 -0.65
N ILE A 19 0.54 6.83 -0.84
CA ILE A 19 1.72 7.44 -0.21
C ILE A 19 1.18 8.56 0.67
N GLU A 20 1.69 8.68 1.90
CA GLU A 20 1.38 9.80 2.78
C GLU A 20 1.52 11.14 2.03
N ASP A 21 0.52 12.03 2.20
CA ASP A 21 0.43 13.33 1.53
C ASP A 21 0.34 13.31 -0.01
N VAL A 22 0.10 12.16 -0.65
CA VAL A 22 -0.11 12.05 -2.10
C VAL A 22 -1.40 11.31 -2.42
N SER A 23 -2.14 11.78 -3.44
CA SER A 23 -3.28 11.03 -3.96
C SER A 23 -2.83 9.69 -4.54
N PRO A 24 -3.51 8.57 -4.27
CA PRO A 24 -3.15 7.27 -4.84
C PRO A 24 -3.09 7.38 -6.36
N THR A 25 -1.94 7.01 -6.93
CA THR A 25 -1.69 7.13 -8.37
C THR A 25 -2.04 5.84 -9.11
N ASP A 26 -1.89 4.69 -8.44
CA ASP A 26 -1.91 3.39 -9.09
C ASP A 26 -2.94 2.46 -8.46
N LEU A 27 -3.79 1.90 -9.31
CA LEU A 27 -4.75 0.84 -8.99
C LEU A 27 -4.27 -0.45 -9.64
N TYR A 28 -4.19 -1.52 -8.84
CA TYR A 28 -3.81 -2.85 -9.29
C TYR A 28 -4.97 -3.81 -9.09
N ASP A 29 -5.21 -4.69 -10.05
CA ASP A 29 -6.28 -5.69 -9.94
C ASP A 29 -5.96 -6.75 -8.87
N GLU A 30 -4.67 -7.08 -8.72
CA GLU A 30 -4.20 -8.09 -7.78
C GLU A 30 -3.54 -7.47 -6.54
N ARG A 31 -3.95 -7.96 -5.35
CA ARG A 31 -3.40 -7.51 -4.06
C ARG A 31 -1.88 -7.68 -3.99
N ASN A 32 -1.39 -8.85 -4.41
CA ASN A 32 0.03 -9.17 -4.32
C ASN A 32 0.86 -8.20 -5.17
N THR A 33 0.40 -7.86 -6.37
CA THR A 33 1.07 -6.89 -7.23
C THR A 33 1.12 -5.49 -6.58
N ALA A 34 0.04 -5.05 -5.94
CA ALA A 34 0.04 -3.78 -5.19
C ALA A 34 1.05 -3.81 -4.03
N ILE A 35 1.13 -4.92 -3.29
CA ILE A 35 2.08 -5.10 -2.18
C ILE A 35 3.52 -5.05 -2.69
N GLU A 36 3.84 -5.80 -3.75
CA GLU A 36 5.19 -5.83 -4.32
C GLU A 36 5.64 -4.44 -4.77
N LYS A 37 4.75 -3.68 -5.42
CA LYS A 37 5.03 -2.31 -5.86
C LYS A 37 5.20 -1.36 -4.68
N ALA A 38 4.33 -1.44 -3.68
CA ALA A 38 4.45 -0.62 -2.48
C ALA A 38 5.74 -0.92 -1.69
N GLU A 39 6.14 -2.20 -1.63
CA GLU A 39 7.38 -2.63 -0.99
C GLU A 39 8.63 -2.16 -1.75
N GLU A 40 8.63 -2.23 -3.08
CA GLU A 40 9.70 -1.67 -3.93
C GLU A 40 9.91 -0.18 -3.60
N ILE A 41 8.83 0.61 -3.65
CA ILE A 41 8.88 2.04 -3.38
C ILE A 41 9.31 2.33 -1.94
N ALA A 42 8.77 1.60 -0.96
CA ALA A 42 9.12 1.77 0.45
C ALA A 42 10.61 1.50 0.68
N LYS A 43 11.17 0.42 0.11
CA LYS A 43 12.59 0.08 0.23
C LYS A 43 13.52 1.11 -0.41
N GLU A 44 13.09 1.78 -1.47
CA GLU A 44 13.85 2.88 -2.09
C GLU A 44 13.83 4.18 -1.26
N ASN A 45 12.85 4.35 -0.38
CA ASN A 45 12.58 5.60 0.33
C ASN A 45 12.85 5.55 1.85
N LYS A 46 13.86 4.77 2.28
CA LYS A 46 14.18 4.57 3.71
C LYS A 46 14.59 5.87 4.43
N PRO A 47 14.22 6.04 5.72
CA PRO A 47 13.38 5.14 6.51
C PRO A 47 11.90 5.28 6.10
N SER A 48 11.23 4.14 5.95
CA SER A 48 9.82 4.09 5.51
C SER A 48 9.01 2.98 6.16
N LYS A 49 7.69 3.14 6.10
CA LYS A 49 6.69 2.23 6.65
C LYS A 49 5.74 1.79 5.55
N LEU A 50 5.37 0.52 5.53
CA LEU A 50 4.33 -0.04 4.65
C LEU A 50 3.23 -0.67 5.49
N LEU A 51 2.01 -0.19 5.31
CA LEU A 51 0.79 -0.72 5.91
C LEU A 51 -0.01 -1.49 4.86
N ILE A 52 -0.33 -2.75 5.12
CA ILE A 52 -1.14 -3.58 4.23
C ILE A 52 -2.49 -3.77 4.92
N LEU A 53 -3.53 -3.21 4.32
CA LEU A 53 -4.88 -3.32 4.83
C LEU A 53 -5.60 -4.52 4.21
N ASP A 54 -6.63 -5.01 4.88
CA ASP A 54 -7.56 -6.02 4.38
C ASP A 54 -8.76 -5.36 3.66
N GLN A 55 -9.70 -6.19 3.20
CA GLN A 55 -10.95 -5.75 2.56
C GLN A 55 -11.84 -4.86 3.46
N ASN A 56 -11.72 -5.00 4.78
CA ASN A 56 -12.46 -4.22 5.78
C ASN A 56 -11.74 -2.92 6.15
N HIS A 57 -10.62 -2.60 5.49
CA HIS A 57 -9.75 -1.47 5.82
C HIS A 57 -9.12 -1.59 7.21
N GLU A 58 -8.94 -2.82 7.71
CA GLU A 58 -8.17 -3.10 8.92
C GLU A 58 -6.73 -3.42 8.56
N ILE A 59 -5.77 -3.05 9.42
CA ILE A 59 -4.35 -3.35 9.19
C ILE A 59 -4.14 -4.85 9.41
N GLU A 60 -3.86 -5.58 8.34
CA GLU A 60 -3.50 -7.00 8.39
C GLU A 60 -2.00 -7.17 8.66
N GLU A 61 -1.18 -6.32 8.04
CA GLU A 61 0.28 -6.42 8.13
C GLU A 61 0.97 -5.05 8.12
N GLU A 62 2.07 -4.94 8.85
CA GLU A 62 2.94 -3.77 8.89
C GLU A 62 4.39 -4.19 8.61
N ARG A 63 5.06 -3.45 7.72
CA ARG A 63 6.49 -3.62 7.43
C ARG A 63 7.23 -2.28 7.61
N ASN A 64 8.45 -2.37 8.13
CA ASN A 64 9.34 -1.22 8.30
C ASN A 64 10.62 -1.46 7.51
N PHE A 65 11.09 -0.44 6.78
CA PHE A 65 12.23 -0.54 5.87
C PHE A 65 13.28 0.54 6.11
#